data_AF-A0A924IF39-F1
#
_entry.id   AF-A0A924IF39-F1
#
_cell.length_a   1.000
_cell.length_b   1.000
_cell.length_c   1.000
_cell.angle_alpha   90.00
_cell.angle_beta   90.00
_cell.angle_gamma   90.00
#
_symmetry.space_group_name_H-M   'P 1'
#
loop_
_entity.id
_entity.type
_entity.pdbx_description
1 polymer ?
#
loop_
_entity_poly.entity_id
_entity_poly.type
_entity_poly.pdbx_seq_one_letter_code
_entity_poly.pdbx_strand_id
1 'polypeptide(L)'
;MQKIISGKNLILLVAAALTASTFSSCGLFAKKKGKSSVTGWAYDDKNLGNFHVSKVKYPKAGPGLVFVQGGSFVMGAKDEDVMGDWNNVPRRVTIPSFFIDETEVANVHYREYMYWIENTFSGDTNIVNKTLPDTLVWREELAYNEPYVEYYFRYPSYNYYPVVGVSWQQAHDFCIWRTDRVNELSLVKKGYLKKDAIKREMKGAGGDGSFNTETYLMNPELIQGRSKPKKSELKDINNKPRSTVKMEDGILNMGYRLPTEAEWEYAAYGLLAQNPSPRKKEKSSGEELRSNQQIYSWSKNPN
;
A
#
# COMPACT_ATOMS: atom_id res chain seq x y z
N MET A 1 -40.98 28.46 -61.33
CA MET A 1 -39.96 29.40 -60.82
C MET A 1 -38.75 28.60 -60.35
N GLN A 2 -37.81 28.35 -61.27
CA GLN A 2 -36.52 27.71 -60.98
C GLN A 2 -35.57 28.77 -60.41
N LYS A 3 -35.13 28.60 -59.16
CA LYS A 3 -34.02 29.40 -58.61
C LYS A 3 -32.72 28.62 -58.82
N ILE A 4 -31.90 29.18 -59.69
CA ILE A 4 -30.57 28.73 -60.08
C ILE A 4 -29.67 28.72 -58.84
N ILE A 5 -29.20 27.54 -58.43
CA ILE A 5 -28.15 27.40 -57.43
C ILE A 5 -26.86 27.92 -58.08
N SER A 6 -26.40 29.08 -57.61
CA SER A 6 -25.17 29.74 -58.08
C SER A 6 -23.99 28.77 -58.00
N GLY A 7 -23.27 28.59 -59.13
CA GLY A 7 -22.11 27.69 -59.23
C GLY A 7 -21.00 27.99 -58.22
N LYS A 8 -20.91 29.24 -57.70
CA LYS A 8 -19.98 29.60 -56.62
C LYS A 8 -20.32 28.91 -55.29
N ASN A 9 -21.61 28.73 -54.97
CA ASN A 9 -22.04 28.07 -53.74
C ASN A 9 -21.89 26.54 -53.83
N LEU A 10 -22.01 25.97 -55.03
CA LEU A 10 -21.75 24.55 -55.26
C LEU A 10 -20.25 24.24 -55.14
N ILE A 11 -19.38 25.11 -55.68
CA ILE A 11 -17.92 24.99 -55.54
C ILE A 11 -17.50 25.14 -54.08
N LEU A 12 -18.15 26.03 -53.31
CA LEU A 12 -17.86 26.20 -51.88
C LEU A 12 -18.30 25.00 -51.04
N LEU A 13 -19.44 24.36 -51.37
CA LEU A 13 -19.91 23.13 -50.74
C LEU A 13 -19.04 21.91 -51.09
N VAL A 14 -18.59 21.82 -52.34
CA VAL A 14 -17.67 20.77 -52.80
C VAL A 14 -16.28 20.96 -52.18
N ALA A 15 -15.79 22.19 -52.08
CA ALA A 15 -14.54 22.50 -51.38
C ALA A 15 -14.63 22.22 -49.88
N ALA A 16 -15.75 22.55 -49.22
CA ALA A 16 -15.98 22.21 -47.82
C ALA A 16 -16.04 20.69 -47.59
N ALA A 17 -16.71 19.95 -48.48
CA ALA A 17 -16.78 18.48 -48.43
C ALA A 17 -15.42 17.80 -48.72
N LEU A 18 -14.60 18.37 -49.61
CA LEU A 18 -13.24 17.92 -49.89
C LEU A 18 -12.28 18.25 -48.74
N THR A 19 -12.44 19.38 -48.06
CA THR A 19 -11.65 19.68 -46.85
C THR A 19 -12.05 18.78 -45.68
N ALA A 20 -13.34 18.45 -45.52
CA ALA A 20 -13.82 17.55 -44.48
C ALA A 20 -13.37 16.09 -44.69
N SER A 21 -13.22 15.64 -45.94
CA SER A 21 -12.71 14.30 -46.27
C SER A 21 -11.19 14.17 -46.20
N THR A 22 -10.44 15.28 -46.13
CA THR A 22 -8.98 15.26 -45.88
C THR A 22 -8.60 15.28 -44.39
N PHE A 23 -9.55 15.50 -43.48
CA PHE A 23 -9.30 15.43 -42.03
C PHE A 23 -9.57 14.04 -41.43
N SER A 24 -10.04 13.06 -42.21
CA SER A 24 -10.35 11.70 -41.75
C SER A 24 -9.18 10.72 -41.80
N SER A 25 -7.96 11.13 -42.21
CA SER A 25 -6.81 10.21 -42.35
C SER A 25 -5.61 10.50 -41.45
N CYS A 26 -5.72 11.36 -40.44
CA CYS A 26 -4.65 11.57 -39.47
C CYS A 26 -5.10 11.15 -38.06
N GLY A 27 -4.40 10.17 -37.49
CA GLY A 27 -4.65 9.59 -36.16
C GLY A 27 -4.44 10.56 -34.99
N LEU A 28 -5.22 11.64 -34.94
CA LEU A 28 -5.22 12.68 -33.92
C LEU A 28 -5.68 12.20 -32.53
N PHE A 29 -6.19 10.96 -32.43
CA PHE A 29 -6.60 10.33 -31.16
C PHE A 29 -5.71 9.14 -30.75
N ALA A 30 -4.60 8.87 -31.46
CA ALA A 30 -3.66 7.86 -31.01
C ALA A 30 -2.91 8.39 -29.77
N LYS A 31 -3.28 7.90 -28.58
CA LYS A 31 -2.51 8.14 -27.35
C LYS A 31 -1.04 7.84 -27.64
N LYS A 32 -0.17 8.85 -27.57
CA LYS A 32 1.27 8.67 -27.75
C LYS A 32 1.75 7.63 -26.74
N LYS A 33 2.12 6.45 -27.24
CA LYS A 33 2.75 5.41 -26.43
C LYS A 33 4.11 5.93 -25.97
N GLY A 34 4.44 5.70 -24.71
CA GLY A 34 5.73 6.13 -24.17
C GLY A 34 6.86 5.43 -24.91
N LYS A 35 7.96 6.14 -25.15
CA LYS A 35 9.18 5.53 -25.69
C LYS A 35 10.22 5.45 -24.57
N SER A 36 11.00 4.38 -24.58
CA SER A 36 12.16 4.22 -23.72
C SER A 36 13.21 5.28 -24.04
N SER A 37 13.67 6.02 -23.05
CA SER A 37 14.76 6.98 -23.19
C SER A 37 16.11 6.30 -23.35
N VAL A 38 16.27 5.09 -22.79
CA VAL A 38 17.54 4.34 -22.81
C VAL A 38 17.69 3.57 -24.11
N THR A 39 16.64 2.88 -24.55
CA THR A 39 16.70 1.99 -25.72
C THR A 39 16.05 2.58 -26.97
N GLY A 40 15.20 3.59 -26.84
CA GLY A 40 14.43 4.16 -27.96
C GLY A 40 13.20 3.34 -28.37
N TRP A 41 13.00 2.15 -27.78
CA TRP A 41 11.87 1.26 -28.10
C TRP A 41 10.54 1.81 -27.56
N ALA A 42 9.45 1.58 -28.28
CA ALA A 42 8.12 1.97 -27.83
C ALA A 42 7.59 0.99 -26.78
N TYR A 43 7.09 1.52 -25.67
CA TYR A 43 6.33 0.76 -24.69
C TYR A 43 4.93 0.40 -25.23
N ASP A 44 4.37 -0.72 -24.79
CA ASP A 44 3.05 -1.22 -25.20
C ASP A 44 2.89 -1.45 -26.71
N ASP A 45 3.99 -1.64 -27.45
CA ASP A 45 3.88 -1.96 -28.87
C ASP A 45 3.70 -3.47 -29.11
N LYS A 46 2.63 -3.82 -29.82
CA LYS A 46 2.19 -5.21 -30.02
C LYS A 46 3.21 -6.02 -30.81
N ASN A 47 3.95 -5.37 -31.70
CA ASN A 47 4.90 -6.02 -32.59
C ASN A 47 6.29 -6.16 -31.94
N LEU A 48 6.59 -5.36 -30.92
CA LEU A 48 7.91 -5.24 -30.29
C LEU A 48 7.89 -5.76 -28.85
N GLY A 49 7.19 -6.87 -28.62
CA GLY A 49 7.20 -7.57 -27.32
C GLY A 49 6.20 -7.05 -26.29
N ASN A 50 5.45 -5.98 -26.59
CA ASN A 50 4.33 -5.48 -25.78
C ASN A 50 4.70 -5.26 -24.30
N PHE A 51 5.87 -4.65 -24.07
CA PHE A 51 6.34 -4.33 -22.72
C PHE A 51 5.49 -3.22 -22.11
N HIS A 52 4.72 -3.58 -21.08
CA HIS A 52 3.83 -2.66 -20.38
C HIS A 52 4.52 -1.97 -19.22
N VAL A 53 4.38 -0.64 -19.15
CA VAL A 53 4.88 0.17 -18.03
C VAL A 53 3.69 0.76 -17.30
N SER A 54 3.49 0.30 -16.06
CA SER A 54 2.45 0.86 -15.19
C SER A 54 2.79 2.31 -14.84
N LYS A 55 1.82 3.22 -14.99
CA LYS A 55 1.99 4.64 -14.64
C LYS A 55 1.36 4.89 -13.28
N VAL A 56 2.18 4.86 -12.24
CA VAL A 56 1.74 5.18 -10.87
C VAL A 56 2.01 6.66 -10.61
N LYS A 57 0.94 7.46 -10.42
CA LYS A 57 1.07 8.90 -10.12
C LYS A 57 1.47 9.14 -8.67
N TYR A 58 0.87 8.37 -7.75
CA TYR A 58 1.20 8.34 -6.33
C TYR A 58 1.01 6.90 -5.84
N PRO A 59 1.91 6.39 -4.98
CA PRO A 59 1.70 5.09 -4.36
C PRO A 59 0.37 5.13 -3.59
N LYS A 60 -0.51 4.18 -3.89
CA LYS A 60 -1.79 4.09 -3.21
C LYS A 60 -1.55 3.51 -1.82
N ALA A 61 -2.01 4.20 -0.78
CA ALA A 61 -1.97 3.67 0.58
C ALA A 61 -2.74 2.33 0.66
N GLY A 62 -2.17 1.37 1.39
CA GLY A 62 -2.89 0.18 1.80
C GLY A 62 -4.05 0.51 2.75
N PRO A 63 -4.90 -0.47 3.08
CA PRO A 63 -5.99 -0.25 4.02
C PRO A 63 -5.45 0.16 5.40
N GLY A 64 -5.96 1.27 5.95
CA GLY A 64 -5.58 1.79 7.28
C GLY A 64 -4.24 2.53 7.35
N LEU A 65 -3.57 2.71 6.21
CA LEU A 65 -2.27 3.38 6.14
C LEU A 65 -2.39 4.87 5.80
N VAL A 66 -1.57 5.69 6.45
CA VAL A 66 -1.39 7.11 6.19
C VAL A 66 0.00 7.35 5.59
N PHE A 67 0.09 8.30 4.64
CA PHE A 67 1.36 8.68 4.02
C PHE A 67 2.13 9.66 4.91
N VAL A 68 3.37 9.33 5.22
CA VAL A 68 4.31 10.18 5.93
C VAL A 68 5.39 10.63 4.94
N GLN A 69 5.48 11.94 4.73
CA GLN A 69 6.50 12.51 3.84
C GLN A 69 7.88 12.46 4.51
N GLY A 70 8.85 11.93 3.78
CA GLY A 70 10.24 11.82 4.22
C GLY A 70 10.90 13.19 4.43
N GLY A 71 11.88 13.22 5.33
CA GLY A 71 12.56 14.42 5.76
C GLY A 71 13.75 14.08 6.66
N SER A 72 14.43 15.11 7.15
CA SER A 72 15.48 14.95 8.17
C SER A 72 15.03 15.55 9.49
N PHE A 73 15.29 14.83 10.59
CA PHE A 73 14.97 15.29 11.95
C PHE A 73 16.12 14.95 12.90
N VAL A 74 16.11 15.57 14.08
CA VAL A 74 17.03 15.22 15.17
C VAL A 74 16.28 14.23 16.06
N MET A 75 16.77 13.00 16.10
CA MET A 75 16.31 11.90 16.92
C MET A 75 16.97 11.98 18.29
N GLY A 76 16.20 11.73 19.35
CA GLY A 76 16.66 11.77 20.73
C GLY A 76 16.15 12.96 21.56
N ALA A 77 16.29 12.86 22.88
CA ALA A 77 15.86 13.84 23.86
C ALA A 77 16.69 15.12 23.70
N LYS A 78 15.99 16.25 23.66
CA LYS A 78 16.60 17.58 23.64
C LYS A 78 16.70 18.20 25.03
N ASP A 79 15.89 17.73 25.96
CA ASP A 79 15.87 18.23 27.33
C ASP A 79 16.93 17.51 28.15
N GLU A 80 17.73 18.29 28.89
CA GLU A 80 18.69 17.75 29.86
C GLU A 80 17.90 17.03 30.96
N ASP A 81 18.08 15.72 31.05
CA ASP A 81 17.63 14.97 32.22
C ASP A 81 18.44 15.42 33.44
N VAL A 82 17.77 16.05 34.40
CA VAL A 82 18.36 16.53 35.66
C VAL A 82 18.96 15.37 36.47
N MET A 83 18.52 14.13 36.23
CA MET A 83 19.03 12.92 36.89
C MET A 83 20.22 12.27 36.17
N GLY A 84 20.64 12.78 35.01
CA GLY A 84 21.93 12.45 34.40
C GLY A 84 22.02 11.12 33.66
N ASP A 85 20.91 10.48 33.29
CA ASP A 85 20.96 9.26 32.46
C ASP A 85 21.37 9.59 31.02
N TRP A 86 22.66 9.44 30.72
CA TRP A 86 23.29 9.69 29.40
C TRP A 86 23.03 8.57 28.37
N ASN A 87 21.77 8.17 28.17
CA ASN A 87 21.42 7.16 27.16
C ASN A 87 20.89 7.75 25.84
N ASN A 88 20.81 9.09 25.72
CA ASN A 88 20.15 9.73 24.59
C ASN A 88 21.02 10.82 23.93
N VAL A 89 21.90 10.42 23.01
CA VAL A 89 22.72 11.36 22.23
C VAL A 89 21.92 11.82 21.00
N PRO A 90 21.63 13.13 20.86
CA PRO A 90 20.85 13.62 19.74
C PRO A 90 21.60 13.42 18.42
N ARG A 91 20.99 12.71 17.48
CA ARG A 91 21.57 12.44 16.16
C ARG A 91 20.61 12.86 15.04
N ARG A 92 21.16 13.42 13.96
CA ARG A 92 20.37 13.74 12.77
C ARG A 92 20.15 12.49 11.94
N VAL A 93 18.88 12.15 11.69
CA VAL A 93 18.48 11.01 10.87
C VAL A 93 17.63 11.52 9.70
N THR A 94 17.86 10.97 8.51
CA THR A 94 17.06 11.23 7.32
C THR A 94 16.23 9.98 7.01
N ILE A 95 14.92 10.16 6.86
CA ILE A 95 13.98 9.06 6.60
C ILE A 95 13.35 9.25 5.22
N PRO A 96 13.25 8.19 4.39
CA PRO A 96 12.47 8.24 3.16
C PRO A 96 10.98 8.49 3.44
N SER A 97 10.19 8.73 2.39
CA SER A 97 8.73 8.75 2.58
C SER A 97 8.21 7.33 2.76
N PHE A 98 7.30 7.11 3.70
CA PHE A 98 6.75 5.79 4.00
C PHE A 98 5.26 5.88 4.35
N PHE A 99 4.65 4.72 4.54
CA PHE A 99 3.29 4.60 5.03
C PHE A 99 3.31 3.94 6.41
N ILE A 100 2.49 4.44 7.33
CA ILE A 100 2.33 3.88 8.67
C ILE A 100 0.84 3.73 8.98
N ASP A 101 0.48 2.81 9.87
CA ASP A 101 -0.90 2.69 10.32
C ASP A 101 -1.35 3.95 11.04
N GLU A 102 -2.60 4.35 10.82
CA GLU A 102 -3.21 5.51 11.48
C GLU A 102 -3.40 5.27 12.98
N THR A 103 -3.71 4.04 13.37
CA THR A 103 -3.98 3.62 14.74
C THR A 103 -3.19 2.36 15.08
N GLU A 104 -3.06 2.05 16.36
CA GLU A 104 -2.56 0.76 16.80
C GLU A 104 -3.39 -0.40 16.25
N VAL A 105 -2.80 -1.58 16.23
CA VAL A 105 -3.50 -2.82 15.85
C VAL A 105 -4.55 -3.14 16.91
N ALA A 106 -5.82 -3.05 16.54
CA ALA A 106 -6.92 -3.38 17.42
C ALA A 106 -7.07 -4.89 17.67
N ASN A 107 -7.68 -5.26 18.80
CA ASN A 107 -7.99 -6.64 19.18
C ASN A 107 -8.72 -7.42 18.07
N VAL A 108 -9.68 -6.79 17.38
CA VAL A 108 -10.41 -7.42 16.27
C VAL A 108 -9.50 -7.81 15.10
N HIS A 109 -8.49 -7.01 14.80
CA HIS A 109 -7.53 -7.29 13.72
C HIS A 109 -6.61 -8.45 14.08
N TYR A 110 -6.16 -8.52 15.34
CA TYR A 110 -5.36 -9.64 15.81
C TYR A 110 -6.18 -10.95 15.91
N ARG A 111 -7.46 -10.85 16.28
CA ARG A 111 -8.38 -11.99 16.24
C ARG A 111 -8.67 -12.48 14.82
N GLU A 112 -8.73 -11.59 13.83
CA GLU A 112 -8.81 -11.97 12.41
C GLU A 112 -7.59 -12.80 12.00
N TYR A 113 -6.40 -12.39 12.43
CA TYR A 113 -5.16 -13.14 12.22
C TYR A 113 -5.22 -14.52 12.86
N MET A 114 -5.57 -14.61 14.14
CA MET A 114 -5.69 -15.90 14.83
C MET A 114 -6.73 -16.81 14.17
N TYR A 115 -7.88 -16.26 13.77
CA TYR A 115 -8.92 -17.03 13.08
C TYR A 115 -8.41 -17.59 11.75
N TRP A 116 -7.59 -16.83 11.01
CA TRP A 116 -6.97 -17.34 9.79
C TRP A 116 -5.97 -18.47 10.10
N ILE A 117 -5.13 -18.31 11.12
CA ILE A 117 -4.16 -19.32 11.53
C ILE A 117 -4.85 -20.63 11.96
N GLU A 118 -5.86 -20.55 12.81
CA GLU A 118 -6.62 -21.69 13.32
C GLU A 118 -7.26 -22.51 12.19
N ASN A 119 -7.79 -21.84 11.17
CA ASN A 119 -8.44 -22.48 10.04
C ASN A 119 -7.46 -23.03 8.99
N THR A 120 -6.32 -22.37 8.80
CA THR A 120 -5.32 -22.76 7.79
C THR A 120 -4.44 -23.90 8.30
N PHE A 121 -4.07 -23.85 9.58
CA PHE A 121 -3.21 -24.81 10.28
C PHE A 121 -4.00 -25.64 11.30
N SER A 122 -5.20 -26.08 10.94
CA SER A 122 -6.10 -26.83 11.85
C SER A 122 -5.49 -28.13 12.39
N GLY A 123 -4.42 -28.65 11.77
CA GLY A 123 -3.68 -29.82 12.23
C GLY A 123 -2.57 -29.53 13.26
N ASP A 124 -2.10 -28.27 13.39
CA ASP A 124 -0.92 -27.90 14.17
C ASP A 124 -1.27 -26.94 15.31
N THR A 125 -1.65 -27.50 16.46
CA THR A 125 -1.97 -26.73 17.67
C THR A 125 -0.80 -25.89 18.18
N ASN A 126 0.44 -26.34 17.95
CA ASN A 126 1.65 -25.62 18.36
C ASN A 126 1.78 -24.26 17.66
N ILE A 127 1.37 -24.15 16.40
CA ILE A 127 1.42 -22.89 15.65
C ILE A 127 0.37 -21.93 16.22
N VAL A 128 -0.86 -22.41 16.41
CA VAL A 128 -1.95 -21.63 17.00
C VAL A 128 -1.56 -21.10 18.39
N ASN A 129 -1.04 -21.96 19.26
CA ASN A 129 -0.65 -21.57 20.62
C ASN A 129 0.45 -20.49 20.65
N LYS A 130 1.39 -20.51 19.70
CA LYS A 130 2.44 -19.46 19.58
C LYS A 130 1.87 -18.10 19.17
N THR A 131 0.71 -18.07 18.53
CA THR A 131 0.04 -16.82 18.12
C THR A 131 -0.87 -16.23 19.20
N LEU A 132 -1.11 -16.94 20.32
CA LEU A 132 -1.96 -16.41 21.38
C LEU A 132 -1.23 -15.29 22.14
N PRO A 133 -1.91 -14.15 22.40
CA PRO A 133 -1.35 -13.10 23.24
C PRO A 133 -1.36 -13.53 24.72
N ASP A 134 -0.40 -13.03 25.48
CA ASP A 134 -0.35 -13.22 26.93
C ASP A 134 -1.38 -12.32 27.62
N THR A 135 -2.44 -12.93 28.14
CA THR A 135 -3.49 -12.22 28.88
C THR A 135 -3.09 -11.94 30.34
N LEU A 136 -2.05 -12.60 30.85
CA LEU A 136 -1.58 -12.43 32.23
C LEU A 136 -0.79 -11.13 32.43
N VAL A 137 -0.46 -10.41 31.36
CA VAL A 137 0.14 -9.07 31.41
C VAL A 137 -0.66 -8.09 32.26
N TRP A 138 -1.97 -8.30 32.38
CA TRP A 138 -2.80 -7.48 33.23
C TRP A 138 -2.60 -7.80 34.70
N ARG A 139 -2.23 -9.02 35.10
CA ARG A 139 -2.22 -9.45 36.51
C ARG A 139 -1.06 -8.82 37.28
N GLU A 140 -1.39 -8.19 38.40
CA GLU A 140 -0.41 -7.71 39.39
C GLU A 140 -0.82 -8.21 40.79
N GLU A 141 0.14 -8.48 41.67
CA GLU A 141 -0.11 -9.17 42.96
C GLU A 141 -1.11 -8.46 43.89
N LEU A 142 -1.21 -7.12 43.81
CA LEU A 142 -2.04 -6.29 44.69
C LEU A 142 -3.17 -5.57 43.95
N ALA A 143 -3.33 -5.77 42.64
CA ALA A 143 -4.34 -5.07 41.84
C ALA A 143 -5.51 -5.99 41.47
N TYR A 144 -6.74 -5.46 41.58
CA TYR A 144 -7.93 -6.18 41.12
C TYR A 144 -8.20 -5.89 39.63
N ASN A 145 -7.56 -6.65 38.76
CA ASN A 145 -7.65 -6.50 37.30
C ASN A 145 -8.09 -7.78 36.56
N GLU A 146 -8.58 -8.78 37.28
CA GLU A 146 -9.11 -10.03 36.73
C GLU A 146 -10.13 -9.81 35.57
N PRO A 147 -11.01 -8.79 35.58
CA PRO A 147 -11.87 -8.53 34.44
C PRO A 147 -11.11 -8.23 33.14
N TYR A 148 -9.94 -7.59 33.20
CA TYR A 148 -9.14 -7.34 32.00
C TYR A 148 -8.46 -8.61 31.50
N VAL A 149 -7.99 -9.47 32.40
CA VAL A 149 -7.42 -10.78 32.05
C VAL A 149 -8.42 -11.62 31.25
N GLU A 150 -9.69 -11.64 31.68
CA GLU A 150 -10.73 -12.46 31.04
C GLU A 150 -11.32 -11.81 29.78
N TYR A 151 -11.64 -10.51 29.85
CA TYR A 151 -12.49 -9.87 28.85
C TYR A 151 -11.73 -9.02 27.83
N TYR A 152 -10.55 -8.49 28.15
CA TYR A 152 -9.91 -7.46 27.31
C TYR A 152 -9.69 -7.92 25.87
N PHE A 153 -9.13 -9.12 25.67
CA PHE A 153 -8.88 -9.63 24.33
C PHE A 153 -10.12 -10.26 23.67
N ARG A 154 -11.07 -10.79 24.46
CA ARG A 154 -12.14 -11.67 23.99
C ARG A 154 -13.48 -10.97 23.80
N TYR A 155 -13.79 -10.01 24.66
CA TYR A 155 -15.13 -9.43 24.76
C TYR A 155 -15.38 -8.36 23.68
N PRO A 156 -16.55 -8.33 23.03
CA PRO A 156 -16.82 -7.43 21.91
C PRO A 156 -16.63 -5.93 22.18
N SER A 157 -16.85 -5.46 23.42
CA SER A 157 -16.65 -4.04 23.76
C SER A 157 -15.19 -3.59 23.62
N TYR A 158 -14.23 -4.52 23.70
CA TYR A 158 -12.81 -4.24 23.55
C TYR A 158 -12.28 -4.48 22.13
N ASN A 159 -13.14 -4.75 21.14
CA ASN A 159 -12.72 -5.07 19.77
C ASN A 159 -11.82 -4.01 19.12
N TYR A 160 -12.06 -2.72 19.42
CA TYR A 160 -11.32 -1.58 18.85
C TYR A 160 -10.24 -1.02 19.78
N TYR A 161 -9.95 -1.71 20.88
CA TYR A 161 -8.83 -1.37 21.77
C TYR A 161 -7.54 -1.99 21.23
N PRO A 162 -6.37 -1.39 21.52
CA PRO A 162 -5.10 -1.93 21.06
C PRO A 162 -4.86 -3.34 21.62
N VAL A 163 -4.21 -4.19 20.82
CA VAL A 163 -3.79 -5.50 21.30
C VAL A 163 -2.61 -5.35 22.27
N VAL A 164 -2.69 -6.05 23.41
CA VAL A 164 -1.70 -6.04 24.48
C VAL A 164 -1.27 -7.47 24.78
N GLY A 165 -0.06 -7.67 25.31
CA GLY A 165 0.48 -9.00 25.62
C GLY A 165 1.06 -9.71 24.39
N VAL A 166 1.49 -8.96 23.37
CA VAL A 166 2.13 -9.51 22.16
C VAL A 166 3.64 -9.29 22.22
N SER A 167 4.40 -10.33 21.88
CA SER A 167 5.84 -10.27 21.71
C SER A 167 6.23 -9.62 20.37
N TRP A 168 7.47 -9.14 20.26
CA TRP A 168 7.99 -8.59 19.00
C TRP A 168 7.91 -9.59 17.84
N GLN A 169 8.21 -10.87 18.11
CA GLN A 169 8.14 -11.93 17.08
C GLN A 169 6.69 -12.13 16.59
N GLN A 170 5.72 -12.18 17.50
CA GLN A 170 4.30 -12.27 17.13
C GLN A 170 3.84 -11.05 16.32
N ALA A 171 4.30 -9.85 16.66
CA ALA A 171 4.00 -8.64 15.91
C ALA A 171 4.63 -8.65 14.50
N HIS A 172 5.85 -9.21 14.37
CA HIS A 172 6.51 -9.40 13.08
C HIS A 172 5.75 -10.40 12.19
N ASP A 173 5.37 -11.56 12.75
CA ASP A 173 4.60 -12.59 12.03
C ASP A 173 3.24 -12.07 11.57
N PHE A 174 2.59 -11.23 12.38
CA PHE A 174 1.38 -10.51 11.99
C PHE A 174 1.60 -9.59 10.77
N CYS A 175 2.74 -8.90 10.68
CA CYS A 175 3.06 -8.05 9.53
C CYS A 175 3.23 -8.87 8.24
N ILE A 176 3.87 -10.04 8.33
CA ILE A 176 4.02 -10.97 7.20
C ILE A 176 2.63 -11.44 6.74
N TRP A 177 1.81 -11.93 7.67
CA TRP A 177 0.45 -12.36 7.36
C TRP A 177 -0.40 -11.25 6.72
N ARG A 178 -0.34 -10.03 7.25
CA ARG A 178 -1.08 -8.89 6.70
C ARG A 178 -0.64 -8.58 5.26
N THR A 179 0.66 -8.69 4.97
CA THR A 179 1.19 -8.54 3.61
C THR A 179 0.53 -9.52 2.66
N ASP A 180 0.54 -10.79 3.02
CA ASP A 180 -0.02 -11.85 2.20
C ASP A 180 -1.52 -11.66 1.99
N ARG A 181 -2.27 -11.38 3.04
CA ARG A 181 -3.72 -11.15 2.96
C ARG A 181 -4.12 -9.94 2.11
N VAL A 182 -3.42 -8.82 2.23
CA VAL A 182 -3.72 -7.61 1.44
C VAL A 182 -3.40 -7.84 -0.04
N ASN A 183 -2.28 -8.50 -0.33
CA ASN A 183 -1.86 -8.81 -1.70
C ASN A 183 -2.78 -9.85 -2.34
N GLU A 184 -3.12 -10.91 -1.62
CA GLU A 184 -4.09 -11.93 -2.05
C GLU A 184 -5.44 -11.29 -2.39
N LEU A 185 -5.97 -10.42 -1.52
CA LEU A 185 -7.21 -9.70 -1.78
C LEU A 185 -7.12 -8.81 -3.01
N SER A 186 -5.98 -8.17 -3.24
CA SER A 186 -5.73 -7.32 -4.42
C SER A 186 -5.70 -8.15 -5.71
N LEU A 187 -5.08 -9.33 -5.68
CA LEU A 187 -5.08 -10.29 -6.80
C LEU A 187 -6.48 -10.85 -7.09
N VAL A 188 -7.25 -11.18 -6.06
CA VAL A 188 -8.65 -11.63 -6.21
C VAL A 188 -9.53 -10.53 -6.80
N LYS A 189 -9.41 -9.28 -6.31
CA LYS A 189 -10.15 -8.13 -6.84
C LYS A 189 -9.84 -7.86 -8.31
N LYS A 190 -8.59 -8.08 -8.73
CA LYS A 190 -8.14 -7.93 -10.12
C LYS A 190 -8.39 -9.18 -10.99
N GLY A 191 -8.81 -10.30 -10.40
CA GLY A 191 -9.17 -11.53 -11.10
C GLY A 191 -8.01 -12.46 -11.44
N TYR A 192 -6.84 -12.26 -10.82
CA TYR A 192 -5.67 -13.14 -10.95
C TYR A 192 -5.73 -14.37 -10.04
N LEU A 193 -6.54 -14.32 -9.00
CA LEU A 193 -6.80 -15.44 -8.10
C LEU A 193 -8.31 -15.69 -8.01
N LYS A 194 -8.71 -16.95 -7.93
CA LYS A 194 -10.13 -17.34 -7.76
C LYS A 194 -10.57 -17.03 -6.32
N LYS A 195 -11.81 -16.54 -6.15
CA LYS A 195 -12.40 -16.32 -4.81
C LYS A 195 -12.47 -17.60 -3.98
N ASP A 196 -12.59 -18.76 -4.64
CA ASP A 196 -12.63 -20.06 -3.97
C ASP A 196 -11.25 -20.52 -3.45
N ALA A 197 -10.16 -19.85 -3.83
CA ALA A 197 -8.83 -20.11 -3.28
C ALA A 197 -8.79 -19.79 -1.79
N ILE A 198 -9.22 -18.59 -1.39
CA ILE A 198 -9.33 -18.16 0.02
C ILE A 198 -10.07 -19.21 0.88
N LYS A 199 -11.22 -19.67 0.40
CA LYS A 199 -12.04 -20.65 1.13
C LYS A 199 -11.40 -22.04 1.22
N ARG A 200 -10.55 -22.39 0.26
CA ARG A 200 -9.80 -23.66 0.28
C ARG A 200 -8.65 -23.57 1.27
N GLU A 201 -7.94 -22.45 1.28
CA GLU A 201 -6.84 -22.17 2.22
C GLU A 201 -7.31 -22.30 3.66
N MET A 202 -8.43 -21.64 3.98
CA MET A 202 -9.07 -21.70 5.30
C MET A 202 -9.74 -23.05 5.63
N LYS A 203 -9.65 -24.07 4.77
CA LYS A 203 -10.17 -25.42 5.05
C LYS A 203 -9.03 -26.40 5.31
N GLY A 204 -8.02 -25.96 6.06
CA GLY A 204 -6.89 -26.80 6.46
C GLY A 204 -5.93 -27.12 5.32
N ALA A 205 -5.67 -26.18 4.40
CA ALA A 205 -4.73 -26.41 3.31
C ALA A 205 -3.25 -26.51 3.78
N GLY A 206 -2.96 -26.19 5.04
CA GLY A 206 -1.61 -26.17 5.60
C GLY A 206 -0.73 -25.07 5.02
N GLY A 207 0.56 -25.09 5.38
CA GLY A 207 1.54 -24.11 4.90
C GLY A 207 1.70 -24.12 3.38
N ASP A 208 1.80 -25.30 2.78
CA ASP A 208 2.02 -25.49 1.33
C ASP A 208 0.83 -25.03 0.47
N GLY A 209 -0.37 -25.02 1.04
CA GLY A 209 -1.58 -24.57 0.35
C GLY A 209 -1.88 -23.08 0.51
N SER A 210 -1.27 -22.42 1.50
CA SER A 210 -1.54 -21.01 1.84
C SER A 210 -0.87 -20.04 0.87
N PHE A 211 -1.51 -18.90 0.60
CA PHE A 211 -0.91 -17.88 -0.25
C PHE A 211 0.25 -17.18 0.45
N ASN A 212 1.40 -17.10 -0.22
CA ASN A 212 2.55 -16.31 0.20
C ASN A 212 3.02 -15.40 -0.95
N THR A 213 3.24 -14.11 -0.64
CA THR A 213 3.61 -13.09 -1.61
C THR A 213 5.00 -13.36 -2.24
N GLU A 214 5.98 -13.76 -1.43
CA GLU A 214 7.34 -14.03 -1.91
C GLU A 214 7.37 -15.25 -2.83
N THR A 215 6.69 -16.33 -2.43
CA THR A 215 6.54 -17.53 -3.26
C THR A 215 5.84 -17.21 -4.57
N TYR A 216 4.79 -16.38 -4.54
CA TYR A 216 4.09 -15.94 -5.76
C TYR A 216 5.00 -15.18 -6.73
N LEU A 217 5.91 -14.35 -6.21
CA LEU A 217 6.85 -13.57 -7.01
C LEU A 217 7.99 -14.42 -7.59
N MET A 218 8.51 -15.36 -6.80
CA MET A 218 9.64 -16.22 -7.19
C MET A 218 9.19 -17.36 -8.11
N ASN A 219 8.19 -18.12 -7.68
CA ASN A 219 7.64 -19.24 -8.44
C ASN A 219 6.11 -19.22 -8.38
N PRO A 220 5.45 -18.47 -9.27
CA PRO A 220 4.00 -18.37 -9.28
C PRO A 220 3.30 -19.71 -9.57
N GLU A 221 4.01 -20.76 -10.00
CA GLU A 221 3.41 -22.06 -10.32
C GLU A 221 3.00 -22.88 -9.11
N LEU A 222 3.68 -22.67 -7.98
CA LEU A 222 3.37 -23.34 -6.72
C LEU A 222 2.05 -22.86 -6.12
N ILE A 223 1.61 -21.66 -6.47
CA ILE A 223 0.36 -21.09 -5.94
C ILE A 223 -0.86 -21.70 -6.63
N GLN A 224 -1.75 -22.26 -5.81
CA GLN A 224 -2.99 -22.88 -6.24
C GLN A 224 -4.06 -21.82 -6.55
N GLY A 225 -5.05 -22.17 -7.39
CA GLY A 225 -6.23 -21.31 -7.60
C GLY A 225 -6.02 -20.07 -8.47
N ARG A 226 -4.91 -19.99 -9.22
CA ARG A 226 -4.66 -18.92 -10.20
C ARG A 226 -5.74 -18.86 -11.28
N SER A 227 -6.00 -17.65 -11.76
CA SER A 227 -6.96 -17.36 -12.82
C SER A 227 -6.38 -16.31 -13.78
N LYS A 228 -6.86 -16.32 -15.02
CA LYS A 228 -6.52 -15.27 -16.00
C LYS A 228 -7.73 -14.34 -16.12
N PRO A 229 -7.59 -13.04 -15.83
CA PRO A 229 -8.68 -12.11 -16.03
C PRO A 229 -9.03 -12.01 -17.52
N LYS A 230 -10.33 -11.96 -17.84
CA LYS A 230 -10.82 -11.84 -19.22
C LYS A 230 -10.45 -10.49 -19.87
N LYS A 231 -10.25 -9.44 -19.05
CA LYS A 231 -9.82 -8.11 -19.46
C LYS A 231 -8.67 -7.67 -18.54
N SER A 232 -7.45 -7.68 -19.05
CA SER A 232 -6.29 -7.08 -18.37
C SER A 232 -5.59 -6.08 -19.27
N GLU A 233 -5.07 -5.04 -18.63
CA GLU A 233 -4.13 -4.09 -19.23
C GLU A 233 -2.78 -4.77 -19.47
N LEU A 234 -2.40 -5.67 -18.55
CA LEU A 234 -1.22 -6.51 -18.62
C LEU A 234 -1.40 -7.61 -19.65
N LYS A 235 -0.66 -7.51 -20.74
CA LYS A 235 -0.68 -8.47 -21.84
C LYS A 235 0.73 -8.98 -22.10
N ASP A 236 0.80 -10.24 -22.48
CA ASP A 236 2.03 -10.90 -22.87
C ASP A 236 2.45 -10.48 -24.30
N ILE A 237 3.63 -10.94 -24.74
CA ILE A 237 4.20 -10.73 -26.09
C ILE A 237 3.17 -11.11 -27.17
N ASN A 238 2.41 -12.18 -26.92
CA ASN A 238 1.39 -12.70 -27.82
C ASN A 238 0.03 -11.96 -27.73
N ASN A 239 -0.03 -10.77 -27.12
CA ASN A 239 -1.25 -9.97 -26.89
C ASN A 239 -2.33 -10.67 -26.04
N LYS A 240 -2.02 -11.80 -25.42
CA LYS A 240 -2.90 -12.52 -24.49
C LYS A 240 -2.80 -11.89 -23.09
N PRO A 241 -3.87 -11.86 -22.30
CA PRO A 241 -3.81 -11.39 -20.92
C PRO A 241 -2.79 -12.22 -20.13
N ARG A 242 -1.86 -11.56 -19.44
CA ARG A 242 -0.88 -12.26 -18.59
C ARG A 242 -1.59 -12.92 -17.42
N SER A 243 -1.14 -14.10 -17.01
CA SER A 243 -1.70 -14.85 -15.87
C SER A 243 -1.09 -14.50 -14.53
N THR A 244 0.13 -13.94 -14.55
CA THR A 244 0.90 -13.60 -13.37
C THR A 244 1.09 -12.10 -13.28
N VAL A 245 1.10 -11.60 -12.06
CA VAL A 245 1.40 -10.22 -11.72
C VAL A 245 2.83 -10.16 -11.22
N LYS A 246 3.56 -9.13 -11.62
CA LYS A 246 4.89 -8.81 -11.11
C LYS A 246 4.81 -7.56 -10.24
N MET A 247 5.83 -7.33 -9.42
CA MET A 247 5.91 -6.12 -8.58
C MET A 247 5.84 -4.83 -9.41
N GLU A 248 6.46 -4.82 -10.60
CA GLU A 248 6.48 -3.67 -11.53
C GLU A 248 5.09 -3.22 -12.03
N ASP A 249 4.07 -4.08 -11.91
CA ASP A 249 2.72 -3.74 -12.33
C ASP A 249 2.00 -2.79 -11.36
N GLY A 250 2.52 -2.63 -10.14
CA GLY A 250 1.91 -1.79 -9.10
C GLY A 250 0.56 -2.31 -8.58
N ILE A 251 0.25 -3.59 -8.81
CA ILE A 251 -0.94 -4.26 -8.26
C ILE A 251 -0.67 -4.82 -6.86
N LEU A 252 0.54 -5.34 -6.65
CA LEU A 252 0.99 -5.84 -5.37
C LEU A 252 1.56 -4.68 -4.56
N ASN A 253 1.26 -4.68 -3.26
CA ASN A 253 1.83 -3.75 -2.31
C ASN A 253 3.17 -4.31 -1.79
N MET A 254 4.04 -3.40 -1.37
CA MET A 254 5.22 -3.75 -0.57
C MET A 254 4.80 -4.40 0.75
N GLY A 255 5.69 -5.21 1.31
CA GLY A 255 5.46 -5.86 2.59
C GLY A 255 5.34 -4.89 3.76
N TYR A 256 4.42 -5.19 4.67
CA TYR A 256 4.33 -4.53 5.97
C TYR A 256 5.47 -5.03 6.85
N ARG A 257 6.03 -4.11 7.65
CA ARG A 257 7.02 -4.42 8.67
C ARG A 257 6.84 -3.50 9.85
N LEU A 258 7.44 -3.88 10.97
CA LEU A 258 7.56 -3.00 12.11
C LEU A 258 8.41 -1.77 11.74
N PRO A 259 7.99 -0.56 12.17
CA PRO A 259 8.77 0.64 11.95
C PRO A 259 10.07 0.57 12.74
N THR A 260 11.12 1.19 12.20
CA THR A 260 12.32 1.48 12.99
C THR A 260 12.01 2.55 14.03
N GLU A 261 12.80 2.62 15.09
CA GLU A 261 12.67 3.65 16.13
C GLU A 261 12.62 5.07 15.53
N ALA A 262 13.49 5.36 14.58
CA ALA A 262 13.52 6.65 13.89
C ALA A 262 12.23 6.92 13.10
N GLU A 263 11.72 5.94 12.35
CA GLU A 263 10.45 6.08 11.60
C GLU A 263 9.28 6.33 12.53
N TRP A 264 9.24 5.63 13.66
CA TRP A 264 8.17 5.77 14.64
C TRP A 264 8.22 7.13 15.34
N GLU A 265 9.39 7.56 15.83
CA GLU A 265 9.58 8.88 16.40
C GLU A 265 9.22 9.99 15.40
N TYR A 266 9.71 9.89 14.17
CA TYR A 266 9.43 10.90 13.14
C TYR A 266 7.94 11.01 12.81
N ALA A 267 7.23 9.88 12.77
CA ALA A 267 5.78 9.87 12.59
C ALA A 267 5.05 10.46 13.81
N ALA A 268 5.48 10.12 15.03
CA ALA A 268 4.89 10.59 16.28
C ALA A 268 5.10 12.10 16.51
N TYR A 269 6.26 12.65 16.10
CA TYR A 269 6.53 14.09 16.18
C TYR A 269 5.58 14.94 15.34
N GLY A 270 4.81 14.33 14.42
CA GLY A 270 3.66 15.01 13.82
C GLY A 270 4.01 16.35 13.18
N LEU A 271 4.98 16.38 12.26
CA LEU A 271 5.29 17.55 11.40
C LEU A 271 4.14 17.88 10.42
N LEU A 272 2.91 17.45 10.72
CA LEU A 272 1.71 17.52 9.89
C LEU A 272 1.38 18.95 9.41
N ALA A 273 1.85 19.97 10.12
CA ALA A 273 1.63 21.39 9.79
C ALA A 273 2.91 22.20 9.52
N GLN A 274 4.10 21.60 9.59
CA GLN A 274 5.39 22.30 9.43
C GLN A 274 6.27 21.74 8.33
N ASN A 275 5.81 20.73 7.58
CA ASN A 275 6.50 20.31 6.37
C ASN A 275 6.38 21.44 5.32
N PRO A 276 7.50 21.99 4.81
CA PRO A 276 7.45 23.04 3.81
C PRO A 276 6.63 22.53 2.63
N SER A 277 5.66 23.32 2.17
CA SER A 277 4.85 22.96 1.01
C SER A 277 5.76 22.48 -0.13
N PRO A 278 5.45 21.34 -0.79
CA PRO A 278 6.32 20.78 -1.81
C PRO A 278 6.65 21.85 -2.87
N ARG A 279 7.94 21.96 -3.22
CA ARG A 279 8.48 23.01 -4.11
C ARG A 279 7.67 23.10 -5.41
N LYS A 280 6.85 24.15 -5.54
CA LYS A 280 5.97 24.35 -6.72
C LYS A 280 6.66 25.11 -7.87
N LYS A 281 7.77 25.81 -7.61
CA LYS A 281 8.50 26.62 -8.62
C LYS A 281 10.01 26.60 -8.35
N GLU A 282 10.79 26.71 -9.42
CA GLU A 282 12.25 26.61 -9.44
C GLU A 282 12.97 27.74 -8.68
N LYS A 283 12.32 28.89 -8.48
CA LYS A 283 12.88 30.08 -7.79
C LYS A 283 12.60 30.16 -6.29
N SER A 284 11.94 29.18 -5.68
CA SER A 284 11.67 29.17 -4.24
C SER A 284 12.37 27.97 -3.62
N SER A 285 13.38 28.22 -2.77
CA SER A 285 13.87 27.19 -1.86
C SER A 285 12.72 26.83 -0.91
N GLY A 286 12.37 25.55 -0.85
CA GLY A 286 11.66 25.02 0.30
C GLY A 286 12.57 25.16 1.51
N GLU A 287 12.02 25.57 2.65
CA GLU A 287 12.77 25.75 3.89
C GLU A 287 13.20 24.38 4.43
N GLU A 288 14.33 23.83 3.96
CA GLU A 288 14.85 22.55 4.44
C GLU A 288 15.64 22.72 5.74
N LEU A 289 15.00 23.20 6.80
CA LEU A 289 15.48 23.04 8.18
C LEU A 289 14.41 23.52 9.17
N ARG A 290 13.70 22.60 9.84
CA ARG A 290 12.98 22.95 11.07
C ARG A 290 13.76 22.36 12.25
N SER A 291 14.67 23.17 12.80
CA SER A 291 15.37 22.88 14.07
C SER A 291 14.45 22.98 15.29
N ASN A 292 13.32 23.66 15.15
CA ASN A 292 12.39 23.96 16.24
C ASN A 292 11.24 22.94 16.27
N GLN A 293 11.49 21.81 16.95
CA GLN A 293 10.45 20.90 17.40
C GLN A 293 9.70 21.60 18.56
N GLN A 294 8.39 21.82 18.44
CA GLN A 294 7.56 22.25 19.57
C GLN A 294 6.78 21.04 20.09
N ILE A 295 7.09 20.61 21.31
CA ILE A 295 6.33 19.60 22.06
C ILE A 295 5.25 20.36 22.84
N TYR A 296 4.17 20.80 22.19
CA TYR A 296 2.95 21.18 22.92
C TYR A 296 1.70 20.88 22.08
N SER A 297 0.88 19.96 22.58
CA SER A 297 -0.45 19.63 22.08
C SER A 297 -1.46 20.65 22.61
N TRP A 298 -1.62 21.81 21.97
CA TRP A 298 -2.89 22.58 21.98
C TRP A 298 -2.94 23.87 21.13
N SER A 299 -1.95 24.23 20.29
CA SER A 299 -2.06 25.46 19.47
C SER A 299 -2.87 25.30 18.17
N LYS A 300 -4.11 24.81 18.27
CA LYS A 300 -5.20 25.47 17.54
C LYS A 300 -5.61 26.65 18.40
N ASN A 301 -4.97 27.79 18.21
CA ASN A 301 -5.62 29.05 18.56
C ASN A 301 -6.38 29.50 17.30
N PRO A 302 -7.70 29.33 17.24
CA PRO A 302 -8.50 29.91 16.18
C PRO A 302 -8.58 31.42 16.43
N ASN A 303 -7.65 32.16 15.84
CA ASN A 303 -7.79 33.55 15.44
C ASN A 303 -6.83 33.82 14.28
#